data_AF-A0A527D5Z7-F1
#
_entry.id   AF-A0A527D5Z7-F1
#
_cell.length_a   1.000
_cell.length_b   1.000
_cell.length_c   1.000
_cell.angle_alpha   90.00
_cell.angle_beta   90.00
_cell.angle_gamma   90.00
#
_symmetry.space_group_name_H-M   'P 1'
#
loop_
_entity.id
_entity.type
_entity.pdbx_description
1 polymer ?
#
loop_
_entity_poly.entity_id
_entity_poly.type
_entity_poly.pdbx_seq_one_letter_code
_entity_poly.pdbx_strand_id
1 'polypeptide(L)' 'PGQAIRNGSSHLVVGRPIIAAANKREAAEAILDEMRSA' A
#
# COMPACT_ATOMS: atom_id res chain seq x y z
N PRO A 1 5.71 0.60 -1.09
CA PRO A 1 5.15 -0.71 -1.51
C PRO A 1 5.88 -1.35 -2.69
N GLY A 2 6.31 -0.56 -3.68
CA GLY A 2 6.84 -1.11 -4.94
C GLY A 2 8.12 -1.96 -4.82
N GLN A 3 8.95 -1.75 -3.81
CA GLN A 3 10.11 -2.61 -3.54
C GLN A 3 9.69 -4.06 -3.21
N ALA A 4 8.66 -4.26 -2.39
CA ALA A 4 8.19 -5.60 -2.01
C ALA A 4 7.66 -6.36 -3.23
N ILE A 5 6.93 -5.67 -4.12
CA ILE A 5 6.42 -6.23 -5.38
C ILE A 5 7.56 -6.62 -6.31
N ARG A 6 8.54 -5.72 -6.52
CA ARG A 6 9.72 -6.03 -7.34
C ARG A 6 10.54 -7.20 -6.80
N ASN A 7 10.51 -7.42 -5.49
CA ASN A 7 11.14 -8.58 -4.85
C ASN A 7 10.27 -9.86 -4.91
N GLY A 8 9.14 -9.84 -5.65
CA GLY A 8 8.29 -11.01 -5.91
C GLY A 8 7.14 -11.21 -4.92
N SER A 9 6.84 -10.23 -4.06
CA SER A 9 5.75 -10.37 -3.07
C SER A 9 4.39 -10.21 -3.75
N SER A 10 3.53 -11.23 -3.64
CA SER A 10 2.15 -11.18 -4.16
C SER A 10 1.14 -10.58 -3.18
N HIS A 11 1.50 -10.43 -1.90
CA HIS A 11 0.60 -9.94 -0.85
C HIS A 11 1.35 -8.98 0.08
N LEU A 12 0.69 -7.88 0.47
CA LEU A 12 1.24 -6.86 1.36
C LEU A 12 0.24 -6.55 2.49
N VAL A 13 0.67 -6.68 3.75
CA VAL A 13 -0.13 -6.31 4.92
C VAL A 13 0.28 -4.92 5.39
N VAL A 14 -0.66 -3.98 5.39
CA VAL A 14 -0.41 -2.58 5.78
C VAL A 14 -1.27 -2.19 6.98
N GLY A 15 -0.62 -1.93 8.12
CA GLY A 15 -1.27 -1.53 9.37
C GLY A 15 -1.23 -0.03 9.63
N ARG A 16 -0.17 0.43 10.33
CA ARG A 16 -0.03 1.82 10.79
C ARG A 16 -0.24 2.90 9.72
N PRO A 17 0.23 2.76 8.47
CA PRO A 17 0.00 3.76 7.42
C PRO A 17 -1.49 4.01 7.12
N ILE A 18 -2.34 2.98 7.24
CA ILE A 18 -3.79 3.09 7.03
C ILE A 18 -4.46 3.60 8.31
N ILE A 19 -4.10 3.05 9.46
CA ILE A 19 -4.79 3.30 10.74
C ILE A 19 -4.57 4.74 11.23
N ALA A 20 -3.38 5.30 10.99
CA ALA A 20 -3.03 6.65 11.43
C ALA A 20 -3.46 7.75 10.43
N ALA A 21 -4.00 7.39 9.27
CA ALA A 21 -4.41 8.36 8.26
C ALA A 21 -5.74 9.05 8.65
N ALA A 22 -5.84 10.35 8.35
CA ALA A 22 -7.07 11.12 8.53
C ALA A 22 -8.23 10.55 7.70
N ASN A 23 -7.94 10.09 6.48
CA ASN A 23 -8.86 9.37 5.61
C ASN A 23 -8.28 7.99 5.27
N LYS A 24 -8.80 6.96 5.94
CA LYS A 24 -8.31 5.58 5.79
C LYS A 24 -8.54 5.02 4.39
N ARG A 25 -9.65 5.41 3.75
CA ARG A 25 -9.98 4.94 2.40
C ARG A 25 -9.00 5.50 1.37
N GLU A 26 -8.78 6.81 1.43
CA GLU A 26 -7.83 7.49 0.54
C GLU A 26 -6.41 6.95 0.73
N ALA A 27 -5.97 6.72 1.97
CA ALA A 27 -4.68 6.10 2.24
C ALA A 27 -4.56 4.69 1.63
N ALA A 28 -5.64 3.89 1.69
CA ALA A 28 -5.67 2.57 1.06
C ALA A 28 -5.61 2.66 -0.47
N GLU A 29 -6.39 3.58 -1.07
CA GLU A 29 -6.41 3.81 -2.52
C GLU A 29 -5.04 4.27 -3.04
N ALA A 30 -4.37 5.19 -2.33
CA ALA A 30 -3.02 5.64 -2.68
C ALA A 30 -1.99 4.50 -2.65
N ILE A 31 -2.08 3.60 -1.67
CA ILE A 31 -1.20 2.42 -1.61
C ILE A 31 -1.49 1.47 -2.77
N LEU A 32 -2.76 1.24 -3.12
CA LEU A 32 -3.14 0.40 -4.26
C LEU A 32 -2.60 0.96 -5.58
N ASP A 33 -2.65 2.27 -5.77
CA ASP A 33 -2.12 2.91 -6.98
C ASP A 33 -0.59 2.84 -7.04
N GLU A 34 0.11 2.99 -5.92
CA GLU A 34 1.56 2.74 -5.86
C GLU A 34 1.89 1.29 -6.22
N MET A 35 1.09 0.33 -5.76
CA MET A 35 1.28 -1.09 -6.07
C MET A 35 1.03 -1.42 -7.55
N ARG A 36 0.03 -0.79 -8.17
CA ARG A 36 -0.25 -0.96 -9.61
C ARG A 36 0.83 -0.37 -10.51
N SER A 37 1.53 0.66 -10.01
CA SER A 37 2.55 1.39 -10.77
C SER A 37 3.96 0.82 -10.59
N ALA A 38 4.13 -0.26 -9.81
CA ALA A 38 5.42 -0.79 -9.38
C ALA A 38 5.87 -2.05 -10.12
#